data_AF-A0A4U6VUW6-F1
#
_entry.id   AF-A0A4U6VUW6-F1
#
_cell.length_a   1.000
_cell.length_b   1.000
_cell.length_c   1.000
_cell.angle_alpha   90.00
_cell.angle_beta   90.00
_cell.angle_gamma   90.00
#
_symmetry.space_group_name_H-M   'P 1'
#
loop_
_entity.id
_entity.type
_entity.pdbx_description
1 polymer ?
#
loop_
_entity_poly.entity_id
_entity_poly.type
_entity_poly.pdbx_seq_one_letter_code
_entity_poly.pdbx_strand_id
1 'polypeptide(L)'
;MSSGPARGASSSSAGESLRNSCNDFARTLARLPASIMEGLSRSIPRRRSHHYPAAPHRLQPPPQAPPPLLPPPFVPEELVFFSMLEQQYGAHHPFFYGCRFADALRAARREGKLVFVYLHDPAHPYTEPFCRRTLCSDVVVEFLDANFVSWGAVAGMGEGPGMVASLQPGSFPFCAVVAPVSDESIAVLQQVEGPVSPTELVEILQRTIDEQGAAFRASSRPDEQAAAVRSDRTAEEEERRRSAQRLRQEQDAAYLESLRRDQEKERSRKSLQEGAAKPRAGSQLRPKHPGHGQAARQPTKTTQSQIRASPQKEPAASQRTEPNTKIMIRFPNGERRQQSFRHTDTIRDIYRYVDSLGIPGIGSYQLVRSYPRKTYGHQQLGMTIGDAGFYPSVALYIEQLQ
;
A
#
# COMPACT_ATOMS: atom_id res chain seq x y z
N MET A 1 -65.71 16.32 -15.34
CA MET A 1 -64.72 17.01 -16.21
C MET A 1 -63.43 17.05 -15.41
N SER A 2 -62.55 16.06 -15.57
CA SER A 2 -61.29 16.14 -16.35
C SER A 2 -60.26 17.06 -15.67
N SER A 3 -59.00 16.73 -15.39
CA SER A 3 -58.14 15.52 -15.42
C SER A 3 -56.86 15.93 -14.68
N GLY A 4 -56.26 15.06 -13.87
CA GLY A 4 -54.88 15.25 -13.37
C GLY A 4 -53.87 14.55 -14.29
N PRO A 5 -52.57 14.91 -14.24
CA PRO A 5 -51.54 14.06 -14.80
C PRO A 5 -50.71 13.40 -13.68
N ALA A 6 -50.79 12.07 -13.65
CA ALA A 6 -49.77 11.17 -13.12
C ALA A 6 -49.31 10.28 -14.30
N ARG A 7 -48.02 10.28 -14.60
CA ARG A 7 -47.30 9.32 -15.46
C ARG A 7 -45.84 9.37 -14.98
N GLY A 8 -45.22 8.34 -14.41
CA GLY A 8 -45.40 6.91 -14.64
C GLY A 8 -44.42 6.47 -15.72
N ALA A 9 -43.13 6.38 -15.37
CA ALA A 9 -42.09 5.84 -16.23
C ALA A 9 -42.22 4.31 -16.26
N SER A 10 -42.32 3.77 -17.48
CA SER A 10 -42.48 2.36 -17.78
C SER A 10 -41.15 1.74 -18.19
N SER A 11 -41.06 0.47 -17.82
CA SER A 11 -40.09 -0.55 -18.19
C SER A 11 -39.81 -0.69 -19.69
N SER A 12 -38.54 -0.87 -20.03
CA SER A 12 -38.13 -1.73 -21.17
C SER A 12 -36.95 -2.59 -20.73
N SER A 13 -37.27 -3.81 -20.31
CA SER A 13 -36.35 -4.95 -20.23
C SER A 13 -36.06 -5.51 -21.62
N ALA A 14 -34.99 -6.28 -21.71
CA ALA A 14 -34.59 -7.19 -22.79
C ALA A 14 -33.64 -6.59 -23.82
N GLY A 15 -32.34 -6.68 -23.52
CA GLY A 15 -31.30 -6.39 -24.49
C GLY A 15 -29.87 -6.67 -24.04
N GLU A 16 -29.60 -7.43 -22.97
CA GLU A 16 -28.23 -7.67 -22.51
C GLU A 16 -28.12 -8.99 -21.72
N SER A 17 -28.50 -10.09 -22.38
CA SER A 17 -28.32 -11.44 -21.85
C SER A 17 -27.82 -12.34 -22.97
N LEU A 18 -26.57 -12.15 -23.40
CA LEU A 18 -25.78 -13.09 -24.20
C LEU A 18 -24.36 -12.52 -24.42
N ARG A 19 -23.58 -12.35 -23.34
CA ARG A 19 -22.12 -12.15 -23.42
C ARG A 19 -21.33 -12.56 -22.17
N ASN A 20 -21.97 -13.26 -21.23
CA ASN A 20 -21.31 -13.90 -20.09
C ASN A 20 -21.38 -15.42 -20.24
N SER A 21 -20.62 -15.95 -21.21
CA SER A 21 -20.40 -17.40 -21.33
C SER A 21 -19.19 -17.67 -22.24
N CYS A 22 -18.01 -17.26 -21.80
CA CYS A 22 -16.72 -17.73 -22.31
C CYS A 22 -15.64 -17.35 -21.30
N ASN A 23 -15.60 -18.04 -20.14
CA ASN A 23 -14.39 -18.15 -19.31
C ASN A 23 -14.46 -19.31 -18.29
N ASP A 24 -15.35 -20.29 -18.52
CA ASP A 24 -15.52 -21.47 -17.66
C ASP A 24 -15.11 -22.78 -18.37
N PHE A 25 -14.08 -22.72 -19.22
CA PHE A 25 -13.62 -23.90 -19.95
C PHE A 25 -12.08 -23.95 -20.01
N ALA A 26 -11.46 -24.33 -18.88
CA ALA A 26 -10.32 -25.25 -18.85
C ALA A 26 -9.66 -25.33 -17.47
N ARG A 27 -10.33 -25.94 -16.48
CA ARG A 27 -9.66 -26.82 -15.50
C ARG A 27 -10.67 -27.85 -15.02
N THR A 28 -10.40 -29.14 -15.26
CA THR A 28 -10.37 -30.23 -14.26
C THR A 28 -10.18 -31.58 -14.98
N LEU A 29 -9.57 -32.53 -14.26
CA LEU A 29 -9.27 -33.96 -14.54
C LEU A 29 -7.81 -34.21 -14.98
N ALA A 30 -6.98 -35.03 -14.33
CA ALA A 30 -7.12 -35.85 -13.12
C ALA A 30 -5.72 -36.24 -12.61
N ARG A 31 -5.64 -36.67 -11.34
CA ARG A 31 -4.42 -37.17 -10.65
C ARG A 31 -4.31 -38.71 -10.72
N LEU A 32 -3.09 -39.21 -11.02
CA LEU A 32 -2.39 -40.47 -10.59
C LEU A 32 -2.93 -41.86 -11.07
N PRO A 33 -2.20 -43.02 -10.94
CA PRO A 33 -0.80 -43.41 -11.28
C PRO A 33 -0.69 -44.82 -11.99
N ALA A 34 0.56 -45.35 -12.16
CA ALA A 34 1.01 -46.74 -12.53
C ALA A 34 1.13 -47.07 -14.05
N SER A 35 1.96 -47.98 -14.58
CA SER A 35 3.25 -48.65 -14.30
C SER A 35 3.46 -49.71 -15.42
N ILE A 36 4.65 -49.74 -16.05
CA ILE A 36 5.43 -50.91 -16.57
C ILE A 36 4.94 -51.74 -17.81
N MET A 37 5.94 -52.11 -18.63
CA MET A 37 6.06 -53.20 -19.65
C MET A 37 5.73 -52.78 -21.09
N GLU A 38 6.47 -53.10 -22.16
CA GLU A 38 7.65 -53.93 -22.50
C GLU A 38 8.13 -53.36 -23.86
N GLY A 39 9.43 -53.23 -24.17
CA GLY A 39 10.27 -54.34 -24.62
C GLY A 39 10.07 -54.64 -26.12
N LEU A 40 11.01 -54.19 -26.97
CA LEU A 40 11.83 -55.07 -27.85
C LEU A 40 12.54 -54.27 -28.96
N SER A 41 13.86 -54.25 -28.82
CA SER A 41 14.86 -53.94 -29.84
C SER A 41 15.10 -55.18 -30.71
N ARG A 42 15.12 -55.05 -32.05
CA ARG A 42 15.84 -55.96 -32.97
C ARG A 42 16.25 -55.22 -34.25
N SER A 43 17.37 -55.67 -34.78
CA SER A 43 18.22 -55.03 -35.79
C SER A 43 18.43 -55.97 -37.02
N ILE A 44 18.77 -55.37 -38.18
CA ILE A 44 19.59 -55.89 -39.33
C ILE A 44 18.91 -56.92 -40.31
N PRO A 45 19.20 -56.98 -41.64
CA PRO A 45 19.59 -55.97 -42.67
C PRO A 45 18.97 -56.15 -44.10
N ARG A 46 19.26 -55.18 -44.99
CA ARG A 46 19.46 -55.21 -46.47
C ARG A 46 18.48 -55.95 -47.42
N ARG A 47 17.92 -55.19 -48.37
CA ARG A 47 17.94 -55.53 -49.81
C ARG A 47 18.02 -54.27 -50.70
N ARG A 48 18.67 -54.46 -51.85
CA ARG A 48 19.20 -53.46 -52.79
C ARG A 48 18.20 -53.16 -53.91
N SER A 49 18.25 -51.91 -54.39
CA SER A 49 17.95 -51.42 -55.75
C SER A 49 16.49 -51.37 -56.23
N HIS A 50 16.00 -50.17 -56.52
CA HIS A 50 15.68 -49.75 -57.90
C HIS A 50 15.57 -48.21 -57.98
N HIS A 51 16.27 -47.64 -58.96
CA HIS A 51 16.23 -46.22 -59.30
C HIS A 51 14.85 -45.84 -59.86
N TYR A 52 14.27 -44.77 -59.31
CA TYR A 52 13.23 -43.96 -59.96
C TYR A 52 13.65 -42.48 -59.89
N PRO A 53 13.36 -41.68 -60.93
CA PRO A 53 13.76 -40.27 -60.99
C PRO A 53 13.01 -39.44 -59.94
N ALA A 54 13.75 -38.51 -59.35
CA ALA A 54 13.31 -37.65 -58.25
C ALA A 54 12.09 -36.79 -58.62
N ALA A 55 11.06 -36.86 -57.77
CA ALA A 55 10.01 -35.85 -57.71
C ALA A 55 10.60 -34.54 -57.15
N PRO A 56 10.14 -33.36 -57.59
CA PRO A 56 10.69 -32.09 -57.11
C PRO A 56 10.42 -31.97 -55.61
N HIS A 57 11.49 -31.71 -54.86
CA HIS A 57 11.44 -31.40 -53.44
C HIS A 57 10.48 -30.23 -53.22
N ARG A 58 9.34 -30.52 -52.60
CA ARG A 58 8.49 -29.50 -52.02
C ARG A 58 9.28 -28.91 -50.87
N LEU A 59 9.86 -27.72 -51.08
CA LEU A 59 10.53 -26.93 -50.05
C LEU A 59 9.59 -26.86 -48.84
N GLN A 60 9.95 -27.55 -47.75
CA GLN A 60 9.32 -27.28 -46.47
C GLN A 60 9.61 -25.81 -46.15
N PRO A 61 8.60 -24.99 -45.82
CA PRO A 61 8.87 -23.66 -45.30
C PRO A 61 9.73 -23.81 -44.03
N PRO A 62 10.64 -22.86 -43.76
CA PRO A 62 11.42 -22.86 -42.52
C PRO A 62 10.47 -22.98 -41.33
N PRO A 63 10.90 -23.59 -40.20
CA PRO A 63 10.09 -23.62 -38.99
C PRO A 63 9.67 -22.18 -38.69
N GLN A 64 8.36 -21.94 -38.69
CA GLN A 64 7.81 -20.62 -38.42
C GLN A 64 8.31 -20.20 -37.04
N ALA A 65 8.86 -18.99 -36.96
CA ALA A 65 9.14 -18.35 -35.68
C ALA A 65 7.85 -18.41 -34.84
N PRO A 66 7.94 -18.70 -33.53
CA PRO A 66 6.77 -18.66 -32.66
C PRO A 66 6.06 -17.31 -32.85
N PRO A 67 4.72 -17.28 -32.91
CA PRO A 67 4.00 -16.03 -33.10
C PRO A 67 4.42 -15.02 -32.04
N PRO A 68 4.48 -13.71 -32.36
CA PRO A 68 4.78 -12.69 -31.36
C PRO A 68 3.77 -12.87 -30.22
N LEU A 69 4.28 -13.01 -29.00
CA LEU A 69 3.48 -13.20 -27.81
C LEU A 69 2.68 -11.92 -27.58
N LEU A 70 1.46 -11.88 -28.11
CA LEU A 70 0.50 -10.86 -27.78
C LEU A 70 0.15 -11.03 -26.29
N PRO A 71 0.13 -9.94 -25.50
CA PRO A 71 -0.28 -10.02 -24.12
C PRO A 71 -1.72 -10.55 -24.05
N PRO A 72 -2.09 -11.34 -23.02
CA PRO A 72 -3.45 -11.83 -22.88
C PRO A 72 -4.42 -10.64 -22.81
N PRO A 73 -5.61 -10.71 -23.44
CA PRO A 73 -6.49 -9.56 -23.70
C PRO A 73 -7.14 -8.91 -22.46
N PHE A 74 -6.63 -9.16 -21.25
CA PHE A 74 -7.22 -8.67 -20.00
C PHE A 74 -6.18 -8.41 -18.88
N VAL A 75 -4.89 -8.42 -19.18
CA VAL A 75 -3.86 -8.13 -18.16
C VAL A 75 -3.72 -6.61 -18.03
N PRO A 76 -3.86 -6.03 -16.82
CA PRO A 76 -3.50 -4.63 -16.58
C PRO A 76 -2.09 -4.36 -17.10
N GLU A 77 -1.90 -3.20 -17.73
CA GLU A 77 -0.65 -2.88 -18.42
C GLU A 77 0.59 -3.01 -17.51
N GLU A 78 0.43 -2.71 -16.22
CA GLU A 78 1.49 -2.81 -15.21
C GLU A 78 1.91 -4.26 -14.90
N LEU A 79 1.04 -5.23 -15.22
CA LEU A 79 1.26 -6.66 -14.99
C LEU A 79 1.69 -7.41 -16.25
N VAL A 80 1.75 -6.74 -17.41
CA VAL A 80 2.09 -7.37 -18.70
C VAL A 80 3.50 -7.96 -18.65
N PHE A 81 4.49 -7.17 -18.19
CA PHE A 81 5.86 -7.64 -18.06
C PHE A 81 5.96 -8.87 -17.14
N PHE A 82 5.35 -8.78 -15.96
CA PHE A 82 5.34 -9.86 -14.97
C PHE A 82 4.73 -11.14 -15.54
N SER A 83 3.55 -11.02 -16.18
CA SER A 83 2.84 -12.16 -16.77
C SER A 83 3.65 -12.83 -17.87
N MET A 84 4.33 -12.04 -18.72
CA MET A 84 5.22 -12.57 -19.76
C MET A 84 6.42 -13.29 -19.17
N LEU A 85 7.04 -12.72 -18.14
CA LEU A 85 8.20 -13.32 -17.47
C LEU A 85 7.83 -14.67 -16.85
N GLU A 86 6.75 -14.74 -16.07
CA GLU A 86 6.30 -15.99 -15.44
C GLU A 86 5.89 -17.03 -16.48
N GLN A 87 5.19 -16.63 -17.54
CA GLN A 87 4.75 -17.54 -18.59
C GLN A 87 5.93 -18.18 -19.34
N GLN A 88 7.00 -17.41 -19.58
CA GLN A 88 8.16 -17.89 -20.35
C GLN A 88 9.22 -18.60 -19.49
N TYR A 89 9.45 -18.12 -18.27
CA TYR A 89 10.59 -18.53 -17.45
C TYR A 89 10.18 -19.23 -16.13
N GLY A 90 8.89 -19.22 -15.80
CA GLY A 90 8.35 -19.81 -14.57
C GLY A 90 8.32 -18.82 -13.41
N ALA A 91 7.83 -19.28 -12.25
CA ALA A 91 7.64 -18.44 -11.05
C ALA A 91 8.94 -18.16 -10.26
N HIS A 92 10.09 -18.63 -10.74
CA HIS A 92 11.38 -18.40 -10.07
C HIS A 92 12.13 -17.24 -10.74
N HIS A 93 11.95 -16.04 -10.20
CA HIS A 93 12.58 -14.83 -10.70
C HIS A 93 12.62 -13.77 -9.58
N PRO A 94 13.39 -12.66 -9.75
CA PRO A 94 13.43 -11.57 -8.78
C PRO A 94 12.03 -10.96 -8.58
N PHE A 95 11.72 -10.47 -7.39
CA PHE A 95 10.45 -9.83 -7.11
C PHE A 95 10.34 -8.50 -7.87
N PHE A 96 9.57 -8.48 -8.96
CA PHE A 96 9.25 -7.27 -9.71
C PHE A 96 7.95 -6.63 -9.22
N TYR A 97 7.97 -5.31 -9.02
CA TYR A 97 6.77 -4.57 -8.66
C TYR A 97 5.87 -4.39 -9.89
N GLY A 98 4.68 -4.99 -9.84
CA GLY A 98 3.61 -4.81 -10.83
C GLY A 98 2.87 -3.48 -10.64
N CYS A 99 3.58 -2.37 -10.82
CA CYS A 99 3.04 -1.03 -10.73
C CYS A 99 3.72 -0.09 -11.73
N ARG A 100 3.30 1.17 -11.78
CA ARG A 100 3.95 2.18 -12.60
C ARG A 100 5.36 2.48 -12.08
N PHE A 101 6.25 2.94 -12.95
CA PHE A 101 7.63 3.25 -12.58
C PHE A 101 7.73 4.31 -11.47
N ALA A 102 6.90 5.35 -11.52
CA ALA A 102 6.84 6.38 -10.47
C ALA A 102 6.48 5.80 -9.09
N ASP A 103 5.66 4.75 -9.04
CA ASP A 103 5.28 4.09 -7.79
C ASP A 103 6.44 3.27 -7.22
N ALA A 104 7.21 2.62 -8.10
CA ALA A 104 8.43 1.92 -7.71
C ALA A 104 9.50 2.89 -7.17
N LEU A 105 9.65 4.08 -7.76
CA LEU A 105 10.55 5.13 -7.24
C LEU A 105 10.12 5.60 -5.85
N ARG A 106 8.81 5.81 -5.63
CA ARG A 106 8.28 6.18 -4.31
C ARG A 106 8.52 5.08 -3.26
N ALA A 107 8.34 3.82 -3.64
CA ALA A 107 8.64 2.68 -2.78
C ALA A 107 10.14 2.61 -2.42
N ALA A 108 11.02 2.83 -3.40
CA ALA A 108 12.46 2.83 -3.21
C ALA A 108 12.95 3.94 -2.29
N ARG A 109 12.40 5.15 -2.43
CA ARG A 109 12.67 6.27 -1.49
C ARG A 109 12.25 5.94 -0.07
N ARG A 110 11.04 5.40 0.12
CA ARG A 110 10.52 5.02 1.44
C ARG A 110 11.37 3.92 2.09
N GLU A 111 11.93 3.01 1.29
CA GLU A 111 12.77 1.91 1.77
C GLU A 111 14.26 2.29 1.85
N GLY A 112 14.66 3.47 1.38
CA GLY A 112 16.06 3.88 1.28
C GLY A 112 16.91 2.99 0.36
N LYS A 113 16.27 2.38 -0.65
CA LYS A 113 16.88 1.44 -1.61
C LYS A 113 17.03 2.07 -2.99
N LEU A 114 17.93 1.51 -3.79
CA LEU A 114 18.05 1.81 -5.22
C LEU A 114 17.03 1.00 -6.01
N VAL A 115 16.71 1.45 -7.22
CA VAL A 115 15.81 0.73 -8.13
C VAL A 115 16.63 -0.05 -9.15
N PHE A 116 16.34 -1.33 -9.27
CA PHE A 116 16.83 -2.18 -10.36
C PHE A 116 15.79 -2.17 -11.47
N VAL A 117 16.18 -1.73 -12.66
CA VAL A 117 15.34 -1.65 -13.86
C VAL A 117 15.76 -2.73 -14.84
N TYR A 118 14.82 -3.56 -15.28
CA TYR A 118 15.04 -4.52 -16.36
C TYR A 118 14.15 -4.20 -17.56
N LEU A 119 14.76 -4.00 -18.73
CA LEU A 119 14.02 -3.84 -19.98
C LEU A 119 14.06 -5.14 -20.78
N HIS A 120 12.87 -5.71 -20.98
CA HIS A 120 12.69 -6.97 -21.65
C HIS A 120 12.39 -6.77 -23.13
N ASP A 121 13.25 -7.29 -24.00
CA ASP A 121 12.98 -7.40 -25.43
C ASP A 121 12.90 -8.89 -25.83
N PRO A 122 11.69 -9.43 -26.05
CA PRO A 122 11.52 -10.84 -26.42
C PRO A 122 12.03 -11.15 -27.84
N ALA A 123 12.27 -10.15 -28.69
CA ALA A 123 12.79 -10.36 -30.04
C ALA A 123 14.32 -10.56 -30.07
N HIS A 124 15.02 -10.18 -29.00
CA HIS A 124 16.48 -10.22 -28.98
C HIS A 124 17.03 -11.62 -28.61
N PRO A 125 18.00 -12.17 -29.37
CA PRO A 125 18.46 -13.56 -29.22
C PRO A 125 19.13 -13.85 -27.87
N TYR A 126 19.68 -12.84 -27.20
CA TYR A 126 20.33 -13.00 -25.90
C TYR A 126 19.39 -12.83 -24.71
N THR A 127 18.13 -12.43 -24.92
CA THR A 127 17.17 -12.23 -23.83
C THR A 127 16.80 -13.53 -23.15
N GLU A 128 16.40 -14.56 -23.90
CA GLU A 128 15.98 -15.85 -23.31
C GLU A 128 17.11 -16.52 -22.51
N PRO A 129 18.35 -16.66 -23.02
CA PRO A 129 19.45 -17.22 -22.26
C PRO A 129 19.76 -16.43 -20.99
N PHE A 130 19.72 -15.11 -21.06
CA PHE A 130 19.95 -14.24 -19.90
C PHE A 130 18.88 -14.41 -18.83
N CYS A 131 17.59 -14.40 -19.21
CA CYS A 131 16.51 -14.61 -18.26
C CYS A 131 16.64 -15.96 -17.55
N ARG A 132 16.84 -17.05 -18.31
CA ARG A 132 16.92 -18.41 -17.75
C ARG A 132 18.18 -18.66 -16.92
N ARG A 133 19.35 -18.18 -17.38
CA ARG A 133 20.65 -18.56 -16.78
C ARG A 133 21.17 -17.53 -15.79
N THR A 134 20.80 -16.26 -15.96
CA THR A 134 21.34 -15.15 -15.18
C THR A 134 20.28 -14.56 -14.27
N LEU A 135 19.24 -13.93 -14.82
CA LEU A 135 18.25 -13.18 -14.04
C LEU A 135 17.49 -14.07 -13.04
N CYS A 136 17.11 -15.28 -13.47
CA CYS A 136 16.35 -16.25 -12.67
C CYS A 136 17.23 -17.20 -11.86
N SER A 137 18.54 -16.94 -11.75
CA SER A 137 19.43 -17.75 -10.92
C SER A 137 19.29 -17.38 -9.44
N ASP A 138 19.40 -18.37 -8.54
CA ASP A 138 19.21 -18.19 -7.09
C ASP A 138 20.03 -17.02 -6.53
N VAL A 139 21.30 -16.93 -6.93
CA VAL A 139 22.21 -15.88 -6.45
C VAL A 139 21.75 -14.47 -6.86
N VAL A 140 21.20 -14.30 -8.06
CA VAL A 140 20.70 -13.00 -8.55
C VAL A 140 19.36 -12.67 -7.91
N VAL A 141 18.46 -13.65 -7.80
CA VAL A 141 17.14 -13.49 -7.19
C VAL A 141 17.27 -13.05 -5.74
N GLU A 142 18.03 -13.80 -4.94
CA GLU A 142 18.24 -13.48 -3.52
C GLU A 142 18.89 -12.11 -3.34
N PHE A 143 19.86 -11.78 -4.19
CA PHE A 143 20.58 -10.52 -4.12
C PHE A 143 19.69 -9.31 -4.46
N LEU A 144 18.90 -9.41 -5.52
CA LEU A 144 17.99 -8.34 -5.94
C LEU A 144 16.88 -8.13 -4.91
N ASP A 145 16.26 -9.20 -4.41
CA ASP A 145 15.17 -9.12 -3.45
C ASP A 145 15.62 -8.50 -2.11
N ALA A 146 16.86 -8.77 -1.69
CA ALA A 146 17.42 -8.20 -0.48
C ALA A 146 17.73 -6.70 -0.63
N ASN A 147 18.33 -6.30 -1.75
CA ASN A 147 19.02 -5.01 -1.86
C ASN A 147 18.29 -3.95 -2.69
N PHE A 148 17.43 -4.33 -3.63
CA PHE A 148 16.82 -3.42 -4.60
C PHE A 148 15.29 -3.41 -4.53
N VAL A 149 14.71 -2.35 -5.08
CA VAL A 149 13.33 -2.36 -5.57
C VAL A 149 13.39 -2.68 -7.06
N SER A 150 12.98 -3.88 -7.46
CA SER A 150 13.08 -4.31 -8.85
C SER A 150 11.82 -3.94 -9.63
N TRP A 151 11.99 -3.32 -10.78
CA TRP A 151 10.92 -2.95 -11.70
C TRP A 151 11.30 -3.36 -13.12
N GLY A 152 10.32 -3.77 -13.92
CA GLY A 152 10.57 -4.23 -15.28
C GLY A 152 9.47 -3.84 -16.25
N ALA A 153 9.85 -3.67 -17.50
CA ALA A 153 8.93 -3.36 -18.59
C ALA A 153 9.37 -4.04 -19.88
N VAL A 154 8.41 -4.27 -20.78
CA VAL A 154 8.66 -4.76 -22.13
C VAL A 154 9.02 -3.56 -23.02
N ALA A 155 10.16 -3.59 -23.69
CA ALA A 155 10.72 -2.45 -24.42
C ALA A 155 9.74 -1.80 -25.42
N GLY A 156 8.84 -2.59 -26.03
CA GLY A 156 7.86 -2.13 -27.02
C GLY A 156 6.44 -1.87 -26.50
N MET A 157 6.15 -2.01 -25.19
CA MET A 157 4.79 -1.87 -24.64
C MET A 157 4.77 -1.08 -23.32
N GLY A 158 3.64 -0.46 -23.01
CA GLY A 158 3.43 0.32 -21.78
C GLY A 158 4.44 1.41 -21.53
N GLU A 159 5.02 1.45 -20.32
CA GLU A 159 6.06 2.43 -19.96
C GLU A 159 7.44 2.09 -20.55
N GLY A 160 7.56 0.95 -21.25
CA GLY A 160 8.80 0.48 -21.87
C GLY A 160 9.40 1.43 -22.90
N PRO A 161 8.66 1.89 -23.93
CA PRO A 161 9.18 2.81 -24.95
C PRO A 161 9.70 4.13 -24.35
N GLY A 162 9.01 4.67 -23.34
CA GLY A 162 9.45 5.86 -22.62
C GLY A 162 10.77 5.62 -21.88
N MET A 163 10.90 4.44 -21.25
CA MET A 163 12.12 4.07 -20.55
C MET A 163 13.28 3.78 -21.52
N VAL A 164 13.04 3.14 -22.66
CA VAL A 164 14.02 2.94 -23.73
C VAL A 164 14.51 4.29 -24.26
N ALA A 165 13.61 5.25 -24.49
CA ALA A 165 13.98 6.59 -24.93
C ALA A 165 14.83 7.34 -23.88
N SER A 166 14.54 7.15 -22.59
CA SER A 166 15.27 7.80 -21.50
C SER A 166 16.63 7.16 -21.20
N LEU A 167 16.74 5.84 -21.27
CA LEU A 167 17.95 5.09 -20.90
C LEU A 167 18.85 4.79 -22.11
N GLN A 168 18.34 4.90 -23.33
CA GLN A 168 19.05 4.70 -24.59
C GLN A 168 19.90 3.41 -24.62
N PRO A 169 19.30 2.23 -24.39
CA PRO A 169 20.04 0.97 -24.35
C PRO A 169 20.71 0.69 -25.70
N GLY A 170 22.01 0.37 -25.69
CA GLY A 170 22.78 0.01 -26.89
C GLY A 170 22.58 -1.43 -27.35
N SER A 171 22.21 -2.34 -26.44
CA SER A 171 21.97 -3.76 -26.72
C SER A 171 21.09 -4.40 -25.64
N PHE A 172 20.50 -5.57 -25.95
CA PHE A 172 19.74 -6.39 -25.02
C PHE A 172 20.47 -7.71 -24.70
N PRO A 173 20.25 -8.31 -23.52
CA PRO A 173 19.44 -7.85 -22.39
C PRO A 173 19.96 -6.53 -21.79
N PHE A 174 19.06 -5.72 -21.26
CA PHE A 174 19.41 -4.42 -20.66
C PHE A 174 18.93 -4.34 -19.22
N CYS A 175 19.86 -4.03 -18.32
CA CYS A 175 19.56 -3.73 -16.92
C CYS A 175 20.16 -2.38 -16.53
N ALA A 176 19.52 -1.67 -15.62
CA ALA A 176 20.05 -0.45 -15.05
C ALA A 176 19.81 -0.37 -13.55
N VAL A 177 20.73 0.27 -12.83
CA VAL A 177 20.53 0.70 -11.45
C VAL A 177 20.30 2.19 -11.46
N VAL A 178 19.20 2.63 -10.86
CA VAL A 178 18.82 4.04 -10.81
C VAL A 178 18.54 4.47 -9.38
N ALA A 179 18.96 5.69 -9.05
CA ALA A 179 18.64 6.37 -7.81
C ALA A 179 17.44 7.30 -8.02
N PRO A 180 16.42 7.24 -7.16
CA PRO A 180 15.29 8.16 -7.21
C PRO A 180 15.71 9.56 -6.71
N VAL A 181 15.81 10.54 -7.62
CA VAL A 181 16.15 11.95 -7.28
C VAL A 181 14.89 12.73 -6.88
N SER A 182 13.80 12.55 -7.63
CA SER A 182 12.45 13.02 -7.29
C SER A 182 11.41 11.96 -7.67
N ASP A 183 10.12 12.20 -7.42
CA ASP A 183 9.02 11.26 -7.75
C ASP A 183 8.94 10.91 -9.24
N GLU A 184 9.52 11.74 -10.09
CA GLU A 184 9.54 11.54 -11.54
C GLU A 184 10.96 11.59 -12.14
N SER A 185 11.97 12.01 -11.38
CA SER A 185 13.35 12.12 -11.87
C SER A 185 14.28 11.09 -11.25
N ILE A 186 15.15 10.55 -12.11
CA ILE A 186 16.10 9.50 -11.77
C ILE A 186 17.52 9.92 -12.10
N ALA A 187 18.48 9.40 -11.34
CA ALA A 187 19.89 9.40 -11.71
C ALA A 187 20.29 7.96 -12.05
N VAL A 188 20.84 7.77 -13.25
CA VAL A 188 21.34 6.45 -13.67
C VAL A 188 22.71 6.24 -13.06
N LEU A 189 22.85 5.17 -12.26
CA LEU A 189 24.07 4.86 -11.53
C LEU A 189 24.93 3.82 -12.25
N GLN A 190 24.28 2.84 -12.88
CA GLN A 190 24.93 1.76 -13.62
C GLN A 190 24.00 1.27 -14.73
N GLN A 191 24.58 0.95 -15.89
CA GLN A 191 23.92 0.23 -16.97
C GLN A 191 24.70 -1.04 -17.28
N VAL A 192 23.99 -2.13 -17.57
CA VAL A 192 24.55 -3.41 -17.98
C VAL A 192 23.84 -3.81 -19.27
N GLU A 193 24.60 -3.83 -20.35
CA GLU A 193 24.10 -4.13 -21.69
C GLU A 193 24.72 -5.42 -22.21
N GLY A 194 23.87 -6.31 -22.73
CA GLY A 194 24.29 -7.59 -23.29
C GLY A 194 24.40 -8.71 -22.26
N PRO A 195 24.75 -9.93 -22.71
CA PRO A 195 24.78 -11.11 -21.86
C PRO A 195 25.87 -11.00 -20.79
N VAL A 196 25.47 -11.22 -19.54
CA VAL A 196 26.34 -11.18 -18.36
C VAL A 196 26.12 -12.45 -17.52
N SER A 197 27.15 -12.93 -16.85
CA SER A 197 27.04 -14.10 -15.97
C SER A 197 26.36 -13.74 -14.63
N PRO A 198 25.76 -14.70 -13.90
CA PRO A 198 25.14 -14.45 -12.59
C PRO A 198 26.08 -13.76 -11.59
N THR A 199 27.31 -14.28 -11.48
CA THR A 199 28.31 -13.79 -10.54
C THR A 199 28.75 -12.39 -10.90
N GLU A 200 29.02 -12.14 -12.18
CA GLU A 200 29.43 -10.83 -12.68
C GLU A 200 28.33 -9.78 -12.51
N LEU A 201 27.06 -10.16 -12.73
CA LEU A 201 25.93 -9.24 -12.49
C LEU A 201 25.87 -8.86 -11.01
N VAL A 202 25.97 -9.82 -10.10
CA VAL A 202 25.96 -9.53 -8.65
C VAL A 202 27.17 -8.68 -8.24
N GLU A 203 28.36 -8.95 -8.77
CA GLU A 203 29.56 -8.15 -8.52
C GLU A 203 29.39 -6.69 -8.97
N ILE A 204 28.86 -6.47 -10.17
CA ILE A 204 28.57 -5.14 -10.69
C ILE A 204 27.58 -4.41 -9.76
N LEU A 205 26.47 -5.07 -9.41
CA LEU A 205 25.42 -4.47 -8.58
C LEU A 205 25.90 -4.19 -7.14
N GLN A 206 26.67 -5.11 -6.55
CA GLN A 206 27.27 -4.95 -5.23
C GLN A 206 28.23 -3.76 -5.21
N ARG A 207 29.12 -3.65 -6.21
CA ARG A 207 30.00 -2.49 -6.36
C ARG A 207 29.22 -1.18 -6.46
N THR A 208 28.13 -1.15 -7.22
CA THR A 208 27.26 0.04 -7.31
C THR A 208 26.67 0.43 -5.95
N ILE A 209 26.27 -0.53 -5.12
CA ILE A 209 25.78 -0.26 -3.76
C ILE A 209 26.89 0.33 -2.89
N ASP A 210 28.08 -0.25 -2.94
CA ASP A 210 29.20 0.15 -2.09
C ASP A 210 29.74 1.54 -2.45
N GLU A 211 29.83 1.85 -3.75
CA GLU A 211 30.34 3.13 -4.24
C GLU A 211 29.31 4.25 -4.16
N GLN A 212 28.07 3.98 -4.56
CA GLN A 212 27.06 5.02 -4.82
C GLN A 212 25.88 4.97 -3.84
N GLY A 213 25.64 3.83 -3.18
CA GLY A 213 24.55 3.64 -2.23
C GLY A 213 24.72 4.42 -0.92
N ALA A 214 25.96 4.73 -0.51
CA ALA A 214 26.21 5.58 0.66
C ALA A 214 25.86 7.05 0.39
N ALA A 215 26.23 7.58 -0.78
CA ALA A 215 25.89 8.93 -1.21
C ALA A 215 24.37 9.10 -1.35
N PHE A 216 23.68 8.12 -1.93
CA PHE A 216 22.22 8.10 -2.02
C PHE A 216 21.53 8.03 -0.64
N ARG A 217 22.01 7.18 0.27
CA ARG A 217 21.45 7.10 1.63
C ARG A 217 21.68 8.39 2.41
N ALA A 218 22.77 9.12 2.16
CA ALA A 218 22.99 10.43 2.76
C ALA A 218 22.03 11.50 2.18
N SER A 219 21.78 11.48 0.87
CA SER A 219 20.92 12.46 0.19
C SER A 219 19.42 12.19 0.33
N SER A 220 19.01 11.00 0.77
CA SER A 220 17.60 10.63 1.01
C SER A 220 17.10 10.99 2.43
N ARG A 221 18.01 11.26 3.37
CA ARG A 221 17.71 11.68 4.75
C ARG A 221 17.18 13.12 4.95
N PRO A 222 17.35 14.09 4.04
CA PRO A 222 16.81 15.44 4.23
C PRO A 222 15.30 15.45 4.44
N ASP A 223 14.55 14.57 3.77
CA ASP A 223 13.09 14.52 3.88
C ASP A 223 12.60 13.90 5.19
N GLU A 224 13.29 12.90 5.75
CA GLU A 224 12.96 12.35 7.07
C GLU A 224 13.23 13.35 8.19
N GLN A 225 14.35 14.07 8.13
CA GLN A 225 14.68 15.09 9.12
C GLN A 225 13.72 16.29 9.02
N ALA A 226 13.36 16.70 7.80
CA ALA A 226 12.37 17.75 7.58
C ALA A 226 10.96 17.32 8.01
N ALA A 227 10.57 16.07 7.80
CA ALA A 227 9.30 15.52 8.27
C ALA A 227 9.23 15.43 9.79
N ALA A 228 10.30 14.98 10.45
CA ALA A 228 10.41 14.92 11.91
C ALA A 228 10.30 16.31 12.56
N VAL A 229 10.98 17.32 11.99
CA VAL A 229 10.88 18.71 12.47
C VAL A 229 9.47 19.28 12.29
N ARG A 230 8.77 18.93 11.19
CA ARG A 230 7.37 19.32 10.98
C ARG A 230 6.43 18.62 11.97
N SER A 231 6.64 17.35 12.29
CA SER A 231 5.82 16.63 13.28
C SER A 231 6.03 17.16 14.70
N ASP A 232 7.27 17.47 15.09
CA ASP A 232 7.55 18.04 16.42
C ASP A 232 6.93 19.42 16.57
N ARG A 233 7.04 20.27 15.54
CA ARG A 233 6.45 21.62 15.55
C ARG A 233 4.92 21.59 15.65
N THR A 234 4.28 20.64 14.98
CA THR A 234 2.81 20.48 15.05
C THR A 234 2.35 19.92 16.39
N ALA A 235 3.10 18.98 16.97
CA ALA A 235 2.84 18.46 18.31
C ALA A 235 2.99 19.55 19.39
N GLU A 236 4.04 20.36 19.33
CA GLU A 236 4.23 21.50 20.24
C GLU A 236 3.10 22.53 20.13
N GLU A 237 2.66 22.83 18.90
CA GLU A 237 1.58 23.78 18.67
C GLU A 237 0.26 23.26 19.22
N GLU A 238 -0.02 21.96 19.05
CA GLU A 238 -1.21 21.34 19.62
C GLU A 238 -1.17 21.33 21.16
N GLU A 239 -0.01 21.07 21.76
CA GLU A 239 0.16 21.12 23.21
C GLU A 239 -0.02 22.55 23.77
N ARG A 240 0.55 23.56 23.11
CA ARG A 240 0.32 24.99 23.43
C ARG A 240 -1.17 25.34 23.35
N ARG A 241 -1.87 24.84 22.34
CA ARG A 241 -3.31 25.09 22.18
C ARG A 241 -4.12 24.44 23.30
N ARG A 242 -3.78 23.21 23.69
CA ARG A 242 -4.41 22.49 24.80
C ARG A 242 -4.15 23.17 26.15
N SER A 243 -2.93 23.62 26.42
CA SER A 243 -2.60 24.32 27.67
C SER A 243 -3.29 25.68 27.76
N ALA A 244 -3.34 26.45 26.66
CA ALA A 244 -4.07 27.71 26.60
C ALA A 244 -5.59 27.52 26.84
N GLN A 245 -6.17 26.42 26.34
CA GLN A 245 -7.57 26.08 26.61
C GLN A 245 -7.81 25.76 28.09
N ARG A 246 -6.94 24.97 28.72
CA ARG A 246 -7.03 24.65 30.16
C ARG A 246 -6.95 25.91 31.02
N LEU A 247 -5.99 26.79 30.72
CA LEU A 247 -5.82 28.04 31.46
C LEU A 247 -7.06 28.95 31.36
N ARG A 248 -7.70 29.02 30.18
CA ARG A 248 -8.96 29.77 30.03
C ARG A 248 -10.10 29.15 30.83
N GLN A 249 -10.22 27.83 30.80
CA GLN A 249 -11.25 27.12 31.57
C GLN A 249 -11.08 27.33 33.08
N GLU A 250 -9.84 27.32 33.57
CA GLU A 250 -9.54 27.60 34.98
C GLU A 250 -9.90 29.05 35.37
N GLN A 251 -9.57 30.02 34.52
CA GLN A 251 -9.94 31.42 34.73
C GLN A 251 -11.47 31.62 34.72
N ASP A 252 -12.17 31.04 33.76
CA ASP A 252 -13.63 31.12 33.67
C ASP A 252 -14.31 30.47 34.88
N ALA A 253 -13.80 29.33 35.34
CA ALA A 253 -14.29 28.65 36.53
C ALA A 253 -14.11 29.50 37.80
N ALA A 254 -12.93 30.08 38.00
CA ALA A 254 -12.65 30.96 39.13
C ALA A 254 -13.52 32.23 39.11
N TYR A 255 -13.75 32.81 37.93
CA TYR A 255 -14.63 33.97 37.76
C TYR A 255 -16.08 33.64 38.13
N LEU A 256 -16.61 32.51 37.65
CA LEU A 256 -17.97 32.08 37.98
C LEU A 256 -18.14 31.79 39.48
N GLU A 257 -17.11 31.24 40.13
CA GLU A 257 -17.13 30.99 41.57
C GLU A 257 -17.13 32.29 42.38
N SER A 258 -16.30 33.28 41.99
CA SER A 258 -16.32 34.63 42.56
C SER A 258 -17.70 35.27 42.43
N LEU A 259 -18.27 35.23 41.22
CA LEU A 259 -19.57 35.83 40.95
C LEU A 259 -20.68 35.20 41.81
N ARG A 260 -20.64 33.87 42.03
CA ARG A 260 -21.58 33.18 42.93
C ARG A 260 -21.42 33.64 44.38
N ARG A 261 -20.18 33.70 44.89
CA ARG A 261 -19.93 34.18 46.27
C ARG A 261 -20.42 35.61 46.47
N ASP A 262 -20.22 36.49 45.49
CA ASP A 262 -20.65 37.88 45.60
C ASP A 262 -22.19 38.01 45.56
N GLN A 263 -22.86 37.21 44.72
CA GLN A 263 -24.33 37.12 44.69
C GLN A 263 -24.91 36.60 46.01
N GLU A 264 -24.30 35.57 46.61
CA GLU A 264 -24.72 35.02 47.90
C GLU A 264 -24.57 36.04 49.03
N LYS A 265 -23.43 36.75 49.08
CA LYS A 265 -23.22 37.84 50.04
C LYS A 265 -24.25 38.96 49.87
N GLU A 266 -24.56 39.35 48.64
CA GLU A 266 -25.55 40.40 48.39
C GLU A 266 -26.96 39.96 48.82
N ARG A 267 -27.34 38.71 48.54
CA ARG A 267 -28.63 38.14 48.99
C ARG A 267 -28.71 38.07 50.51
N SER A 268 -27.66 37.61 51.17
CA SER A 268 -27.58 37.57 52.65
C SER A 268 -27.73 38.98 53.23
N ARG A 269 -27.02 39.97 52.68
CA ARG A 269 -27.11 41.37 53.12
C ARG A 269 -28.50 41.98 52.93
N LYS A 270 -29.17 41.71 51.80
CA LYS A 270 -30.56 42.14 51.57
C LYS A 270 -31.52 41.49 52.56
N SER A 271 -31.39 40.19 52.81
CA SER A 271 -32.26 39.48 53.78
C SER A 271 -32.12 39.99 55.21
N LEU A 272 -30.91 40.32 55.66
CA LEU A 272 -30.65 40.95 56.97
C LEU A 272 -31.25 42.36 57.06
N GLN A 273 -31.20 43.13 55.97
CA GLN A 273 -31.74 44.49 55.94
C GLN A 273 -33.27 44.52 55.89
N GLU A 274 -33.89 43.58 55.15
CA GLU A 274 -35.35 43.41 55.10
C GLU A 274 -35.90 42.85 56.43
N GLY A 275 -35.16 41.97 57.12
CA GLY A 275 -35.51 41.51 58.47
C GLY A 275 -35.45 42.61 59.54
N ALA A 276 -34.66 43.66 59.32
CA ALA A 276 -34.49 44.78 60.26
C ALA A 276 -35.42 45.99 59.99
N ALA A 277 -36.17 45.99 58.89
CA ALA A 277 -37.03 47.12 58.47
C ALA A 277 -38.54 46.79 58.61
N LYS A 278 -39.02 46.65 59.85
CA LYS A 278 -40.42 46.93 60.24
C LYS A 278 -40.43 48.22 61.09
N PRO A 279 -41.41 49.12 60.94
CA PRO A 279 -41.13 50.54 60.77
C PRO A 279 -41.14 51.35 62.07
N ARG A 280 -40.26 52.36 62.14
CA ARG A 280 -40.54 53.59 62.90
C ARG A 280 -40.50 54.79 61.96
N ALA A 281 -41.62 55.50 61.94
CA ALA A 281 -41.93 56.63 61.09
C ALA A 281 -41.48 57.97 61.70
N GLY A 282 -41.32 58.97 60.82
CA GLY A 282 -41.22 60.40 61.13
C GLY A 282 -39.77 60.92 61.23
N SER A 283 -39.40 62.14 60.85
CA SER A 283 -40.09 63.27 60.24
C SER A 283 -39.01 64.34 59.96
N GLN A 284 -39.07 64.96 58.79
CA GLN A 284 -38.84 66.40 58.55
C GLN A 284 -37.47 67.06 58.24
N LEU A 285 -37.57 67.94 57.21
CA LEU A 285 -37.00 69.28 56.97
C LEU A 285 -35.73 69.47 56.11
N ARG A 286 -35.93 70.27 55.03
CA ARG A 286 -35.04 70.93 54.05
C ARG A 286 -34.46 72.26 54.61
N PRO A 287 -33.70 73.14 53.88
CA PRO A 287 -32.78 73.02 52.71
C PRO A 287 -31.48 73.90 52.81
N LYS A 288 -30.50 73.78 51.86
CA LYS A 288 -29.94 74.89 51.02
C LYS A 288 -28.73 74.51 50.11
N HIS A 289 -28.96 74.70 48.80
CA HIS A 289 -28.11 75.29 47.73
C HIS A 289 -26.78 74.69 47.20
N PRO A 290 -26.40 75.01 45.93
CA PRO A 290 -25.93 74.04 44.94
C PRO A 290 -24.48 74.24 44.47
N GLY A 291 -23.93 73.25 43.77
CA GLY A 291 -22.65 73.37 43.05
C GLY A 291 -22.40 72.22 42.10
N HIS A 292 -22.63 72.49 40.81
CA HIS A 292 -21.98 71.98 39.59
C HIS A 292 -21.38 70.56 39.53
N GLY A 293 -21.75 69.84 38.47
CA GLY A 293 -20.94 68.73 37.95
C GLY A 293 -21.73 67.77 37.09
N GLN A 294 -22.02 68.17 35.86
CA GLN A 294 -22.65 67.34 34.83
C GLN A 294 -21.70 66.22 34.39
N ALA A 295 -22.20 64.99 34.28
CA ALA A 295 -22.01 64.13 33.11
C ALA A 295 -22.91 62.90 33.26
N ALA A 296 -23.83 62.78 32.32
CA ALA A 296 -24.95 61.88 32.34
C ALA A 296 -24.70 60.64 31.45
N ARG A 297 -25.27 59.50 31.92
CA ARG A 297 -25.96 58.44 31.16
C ARG A 297 -25.09 57.56 30.23
N GLN A 298 -24.87 56.24 30.47
CA GLN A 298 -25.78 55.06 30.43
C GLN A 298 -26.63 54.94 29.14
N PRO A 299 -27.13 53.73 28.75
CA PRO A 299 -26.61 52.34 28.80
C PRO A 299 -27.02 51.51 27.52
N THR A 300 -27.18 50.17 27.65
CA THR A 300 -27.81 49.13 26.78
C THR A 300 -26.82 48.28 25.96
N LYS A 301 -26.65 46.95 26.08
CA LYS A 301 -27.51 45.72 26.24
C LYS A 301 -28.46 45.42 25.07
N THR A 302 -28.14 44.43 24.23
CA THR A 302 -29.06 43.41 23.65
C THR A 302 -28.21 42.27 23.04
N THR A 303 -28.15 41.06 23.62
CA THR A 303 -28.93 39.82 23.34
C THR A 303 -28.75 39.25 21.93
N GLN A 304 -28.17 38.04 21.78
CA GLN A 304 -28.90 36.83 21.38
C GLN A 304 -28.03 35.58 21.29
N SER A 305 -28.63 34.51 21.79
CA SER A 305 -28.21 33.12 21.90
C SER A 305 -28.36 32.38 20.56
N GLN A 306 -27.67 31.23 20.38
CA GLN A 306 -28.21 29.92 19.95
C GLN A 306 -27.04 28.92 19.70
N ILE A 307 -26.90 27.84 20.49
CA ILE A 307 -27.37 26.44 20.30
C ILE A 307 -26.35 25.51 19.60
N ARG A 308 -25.88 24.49 20.36
CA ARG A 308 -25.50 23.06 20.06
C ARG A 308 -24.56 22.78 18.86
N ALA A 309 -23.63 21.82 18.88
CA ALA A 309 -23.68 20.46 19.41
C ALA A 309 -22.26 19.84 19.59
N SER A 310 -22.23 18.77 20.38
CA SER A 310 -21.14 17.85 20.77
C SER A 310 -20.34 17.20 19.63
N PRO A 311 -19.19 16.55 19.97
CA PRO A 311 -19.19 15.08 19.90
C PRO A 311 -18.51 14.36 21.06
N GLN A 312 -18.91 13.10 21.17
CA GLN A 312 -18.65 12.09 22.18
C GLN A 312 -17.23 11.51 22.12
N LYS A 313 -16.77 11.11 23.32
CA LYS A 313 -15.94 9.94 23.67
C LYS A 313 -14.85 9.48 22.68
N GLU A 314 -13.62 9.74 23.11
CA GLU A 314 -12.56 8.73 23.06
C GLU A 314 -12.97 7.46 23.83
N PRO A 315 -12.27 6.35 23.57
CA PRO A 315 -11.50 5.80 24.68
C PRO A 315 -10.04 5.56 24.30
N ALA A 316 -9.18 6.31 24.99
CA ALA A 316 -8.14 5.81 25.89
C ALA A 316 -7.24 4.66 25.40
N ALA A 317 -5.97 5.04 25.30
CA ALA A 317 -4.79 4.20 25.33
C ALA A 317 -4.77 3.17 26.48
N SER A 318 -4.15 2.01 26.23
CA SER A 318 -3.55 1.14 27.24
C SER A 318 -2.46 0.30 26.53
N GLN A 319 -1.17 0.57 26.72
CA GLN A 319 -0.29 0.03 27.76
C GLN A 319 0.61 -1.12 27.24
N ARG A 320 1.87 -1.05 27.71
CA ARG A 320 2.94 -2.07 27.71
C ARG A 320 3.76 -2.27 26.43
N THR A 321 5.03 -1.87 26.57
CA THR A 321 6.22 -2.29 25.84
C THR A 321 6.39 -3.81 25.95
N GLU A 322 5.65 -4.55 25.14
CA GLU A 322 5.92 -5.96 24.85
C GLU A 322 6.67 -6.01 23.51
N PRO A 323 7.51 -7.04 23.25
CA PRO A 323 8.18 -7.18 21.96
C PRO A 323 7.14 -7.32 20.84
N ASN A 324 6.95 -6.26 20.07
CA ASN A 324 6.01 -6.26 18.96
C ASN A 324 6.63 -7.01 17.78
N THR A 325 6.00 -8.11 17.37
CA THR A 325 6.37 -8.86 16.17
C THR A 325 5.79 -8.15 14.95
N LYS A 326 6.63 -7.85 13.97
CA LYS A 326 6.21 -7.19 12.73
C LYS A 326 5.81 -8.23 11.69
N ILE A 327 4.54 -8.25 11.30
CA ILE A 327 4.02 -9.18 10.30
C ILE A 327 3.73 -8.41 9.02
N MET A 328 4.40 -8.78 7.93
CA MET A 328 4.12 -8.25 6.59
C MET A 328 3.21 -9.23 5.86
N ILE A 329 2.00 -8.80 5.55
CA ILE A 329 0.99 -9.59 4.84
C ILE A 329 0.97 -9.13 3.38
N ARG A 330 1.21 -10.08 2.47
CA ARG A 330 1.18 -9.89 1.02
C ARG A 330 -0.16 -10.39 0.49
N PHE A 331 -0.90 -9.50 -0.16
CA PHE A 331 -2.21 -9.77 -0.71
C PHE A 331 -2.11 -10.22 -2.18
N PRO A 332 -3.07 -10.99 -2.71
CA PRO A 332 -3.08 -11.43 -4.10
C PRO A 332 -3.22 -10.27 -5.10
N ASN A 333 -3.76 -9.13 -4.65
CA ASN A 333 -3.88 -7.90 -5.43
C ASN A 333 -2.57 -7.09 -5.52
N GLY A 334 -1.46 -7.61 -4.97
CA GLY A 334 -0.17 -6.93 -4.93
C GLY A 334 0.01 -5.96 -3.77
N GLU A 335 -1.03 -5.67 -2.98
CA GLU A 335 -0.89 -4.83 -1.80
C GLU A 335 -0.06 -5.52 -0.71
N ARG A 336 0.67 -4.71 0.06
CA ARG A 336 1.38 -5.16 1.26
C ARG A 336 0.86 -4.38 2.45
N ARG A 337 0.48 -5.08 3.52
CA ARG A 337 0.13 -4.47 4.79
C ARG A 337 1.08 -4.97 5.86
N GLN A 338 1.77 -4.04 6.49
CA GLN A 338 2.59 -4.35 7.64
C GLN A 338 1.79 -4.02 8.89
N GLN A 339 1.66 -5.00 9.78
CA GLN A 339 0.99 -4.82 11.05
C GLN A 339 1.83 -5.39 12.19
N SER A 340 1.83 -4.69 13.32
CA SER A 340 2.52 -5.14 14.52
C SER A 340 1.55 -5.91 15.40
N PHE A 341 1.93 -7.10 15.81
CA PHE A 341 1.16 -7.94 16.72
C PHE A 341 2.00 -8.32 17.93
N ARG A 342 1.36 -8.64 19.05
CA ARG A 342 2.02 -9.13 20.26
C ARG A 342 2.30 -10.63 20.12
N HIS A 343 3.29 -11.14 20.84
CA HIS A 343 3.55 -12.59 20.87
C HIS A 343 2.38 -13.42 21.40
N THR A 344 1.57 -12.83 22.28
CA THR A 344 0.38 -13.44 22.88
C THR A 344 -0.82 -13.45 21.93
N ASP A 345 -0.78 -12.68 20.85
CA ASP A 345 -1.87 -12.64 19.87
C ASP A 345 -1.85 -13.93 19.06
N THR A 346 -3.01 -14.27 18.50
CA THR A 346 -3.23 -15.52 17.78
C THR A 346 -3.24 -15.32 16.28
N ILE A 347 -3.08 -16.40 15.52
CA ILE A 347 -3.25 -16.36 14.06
C ILE A 347 -4.65 -15.85 13.68
N ARG A 348 -5.67 -16.14 14.51
CA ARG A 348 -7.01 -15.58 14.34
C ARG A 348 -7.05 -14.05 14.33
N ASP A 349 -6.20 -13.39 15.11
CA ASP A 349 -6.15 -11.94 15.15
C ASP A 349 -5.59 -11.35 13.84
N ILE A 350 -4.68 -12.09 13.19
CA ILE A 350 -4.19 -11.76 11.84
C ILE A 350 -5.33 -11.86 10.82
N TYR A 351 -6.12 -12.93 10.86
CA TYR A 351 -7.32 -13.07 10.02
C TYR A 351 -8.33 -11.96 10.25
N ARG A 352 -8.64 -11.64 11.52
CA ARG A 352 -9.55 -10.53 11.85
C ARG A 352 -9.04 -9.19 11.32
N TYR A 353 -7.73 -8.95 11.40
CA TYR A 353 -7.12 -7.76 10.82
C TYR A 353 -7.28 -7.73 9.30
N VAL A 354 -6.99 -8.83 8.60
CA VAL A 354 -7.16 -8.95 7.14
C VAL A 354 -8.62 -8.69 6.73
N ASP A 355 -9.58 -9.28 7.45
CA ASP A 355 -11.01 -9.08 7.19
C ASP A 355 -11.44 -7.62 7.43
N SER A 356 -10.86 -6.95 8.43
CA SER A 356 -11.17 -5.54 8.74
C SER A 356 -10.72 -4.54 7.67
N LEU A 357 -9.77 -4.94 6.81
CA LEU A 357 -9.31 -4.10 5.70
C LEU A 357 -10.33 -4.00 4.57
N GLY A 358 -11.34 -4.89 4.53
CA GLY A 358 -12.44 -4.82 3.57
C GLY A 358 -12.00 -4.89 2.12
N ILE A 359 -10.87 -5.55 1.83
CA ILE A 359 -10.32 -5.64 0.47
C ILE A 359 -11.21 -6.56 -0.38
N PRO A 360 -11.82 -6.04 -1.46
CA PRO A 360 -12.72 -6.83 -2.29
C PRO A 360 -11.94 -7.93 -3.05
N GLY A 361 -12.52 -9.13 -3.11
CA GLY A 361 -11.98 -10.24 -3.90
C GLY A 361 -11.12 -11.27 -3.15
N ILE A 362 -11.04 -11.20 -1.81
CA ILE A 362 -10.20 -12.12 -1.01
C ILE A 362 -10.83 -13.51 -0.78
N GLY A 363 -12.15 -13.67 -0.88
CA GLY A 363 -12.83 -14.97 -0.78
C GLY A 363 -12.47 -15.75 0.49
N SER A 364 -12.53 -17.09 0.45
CA SER A 364 -11.87 -17.94 1.44
C SER A 364 -10.37 -17.92 1.22
N TYR A 365 -9.57 -17.73 2.27
CA TYR A 365 -8.12 -17.62 2.14
C TYR A 365 -7.35 -18.31 3.26
N GLN A 366 -6.10 -18.66 2.98
CA GLN A 366 -5.13 -19.16 3.94
C GLN A 366 -3.88 -18.29 4.02
N LEU A 367 -3.32 -18.16 5.22
CA LEU A 367 -2.05 -17.45 5.43
C LEU A 367 -0.90 -18.43 5.22
N VAL A 368 0.07 -18.07 4.39
CA VAL A 368 1.21 -18.91 4.01
C VAL A 368 2.51 -18.22 4.35
N ARG A 369 3.35 -18.86 5.14
CA ARG A 369 4.76 -18.47 5.31
C ARG A 369 5.57 -19.13 4.21
N SER A 370 6.46 -18.37 3.55
CA SER A 370 7.26 -18.88 2.43
C SER A 370 8.48 -19.72 2.85
N TYR A 371 9.10 -19.48 4.01
CA TYR A 371 10.24 -20.30 4.47
C TYR A 371 10.28 -20.53 6.01
N PRO A 372 10.37 -21.79 6.47
CA PRO A 372 9.96 -22.99 5.73
C PRO A 372 8.48 -22.87 5.33
N ARG A 373 8.09 -23.40 4.16
CA ARG A 373 6.71 -23.27 3.66
C ARG A 373 5.74 -23.86 4.67
N LYS A 374 4.91 -23.02 5.29
CA LYS A 374 3.92 -23.44 6.29
C LYS A 374 2.61 -22.70 6.07
N THR A 375 1.53 -23.46 5.91
CA THR A 375 0.19 -22.93 5.73
C THR A 375 -0.51 -22.89 7.08
N TYR A 376 -1.19 -21.77 7.33
CA TYR A 376 -1.99 -21.51 8.51
C TYR A 376 -3.43 -21.33 8.05
N GLY A 377 -4.18 -22.42 8.09
CA GLY A 377 -5.61 -22.46 7.80
C GLY A 377 -6.44 -22.49 9.08
N HIS A 378 -7.69 -22.95 8.96
CA HIS A 378 -8.66 -22.91 10.06
C HIS A 378 -8.26 -23.75 11.28
N GLN A 379 -7.42 -24.77 11.09
CA GLN A 379 -6.93 -25.63 12.17
C GLN A 379 -5.86 -24.96 13.04
N GLN A 380 -5.15 -23.93 12.55
CA GLN A 380 -4.09 -23.24 13.28
C GLN A 380 -4.52 -21.89 13.87
N LEU A 381 -5.81 -21.54 13.82
CA LEU A 381 -6.31 -20.24 14.31
C LEU A 381 -6.04 -19.98 15.80
N GLY A 382 -5.98 -21.04 16.61
CA GLY A 382 -5.66 -20.95 18.05
C GLY A 382 -4.16 -20.89 18.37
N MET A 383 -3.29 -20.98 17.37
CA MET A 383 -1.84 -20.91 17.57
C MET A 383 -1.42 -19.46 17.86
N THR A 384 -0.53 -19.26 18.82
CA THR A 384 0.02 -17.93 19.11
C THR A 384 1.05 -17.53 18.06
N ILE A 385 1.25 -16.22 17.89
CA ILE A 385 2.26 -15.65 16.99
C ILE A 385 3.68 -16.04 17.44
N GLY A 386 3.89 -16.16 18.75
CA GLY A 386 5.13 -16.71 19.32
C GLY A 386 5.37 -18.15 18.90
N ASP A 387 4.38 -19.03 19.08
CA ASP A 387 4.50 -20.46 18.74
C ASP A 387 4.62 -20.70 17.22
N ALA A 388 4.04 -19.81 16.41
CA ALA A 388 4.18 -19.84 14.95
C ALA A 388 5.58 -19.43 14.45
N GLY A 389 6.45 -18.95 15.36
CA GLY A 389 7.83 -18.55 15.05
C GLY A 389 7.88 -17.30 14.17
N PHE A 390 6.95 -16.37 14.37
CA PHE A 390 6.84 -15.12 13.58
C PHE A 390 7.75 -14.00 14.10
N TYR A 391 8.37 -14.19 15.27
CA TYR A 391 9.32 -13.25 15.85
C TYR A 391 10.70 -13.28 15.17
N PRO A 392 11.38 -12.14 14.99
CA PRO A 392 10.94 -10.76 15.26
C PRO A 392 10.13 -10.13 14.12
N SER A 393 10.23 -10.69 12.91
CA SER A 393 9.50 -10.27 11.74
C SER A 393 9.24 -11.47 10.82
N VAL A 394 8.08 -11.50 10.17
CA VAL A 394 7.73 -12.54 9.20
C VAL A 394 6.96 -11.96 8.02
N ALA A 395 7.20 -12.52 6.83
CA ALA A 395 6.40 -12.29 5.65
C ALA A 395 5.39 -13.44 5.47
N LEU A 396 4.10 -13.09 5.43
CA LEU A 396 2.98 -13.99 5.15
C LEU A 396 2.36 -13.61 3.80
N TYR A 397 1.86 -14.60 3.10
CA TYR A 397 1.16 -14.47 1.82
C TYR A 397 -0.28 -14.96 2.00
N ILE A 398 -1.22 -14.25 1.41
CA ILE A 398 -2.61 -14.69 1.34
C ILE A 398 -2.74 -15.56 0.09
N GLU A 399 -3.04 -16.84 0.29
CA GLU A 399 -3.37 -17.78 -0.77
C GLU A 399 -4.89 -18.00 -0.76
N GLN A 400 -5.57 -17.73 -1.87
CA GLN A 400 -7.02 -17.92 -1.96
C GLN A 400 -7.34 -19.41 -2.07
N LEU A 401 -8.25 -19.86 -1.22
CA LEU A 401 -8.86 -21.19 -1.27
C LEU A 401 -10.03 -21.12 -2.25
N GLN A 402 -9.93 -21.86 -3.35
CA GLN A 402 -11.00 -22.01 -4.35
C GLN A 402 -12.13 -22.92 -3.86
#